data_AF-A0A6L9PZX1-F1
#
_entry.id   AF-A0A6L9PZX1-F1
#
_cell.length_a   1.000
_cell.length_b   1.000
_cell.length_c   1.000
_cell.angle_alpha   90.00
_cell.angle_beta   90.00
_cell.angle_gamma   90.00
#
_symmetry.space_group_name_H-M   'P 1'
#
loop_
_entity.id
_entity.type
_entity.pdbx_description
1 polymer ?
#
loop_
_entity_poly.entity_id
_entity_poly.type
_entity_poly.pdbx_seq_one_letter_code
_entity_poly.pdbx_strand_id
1 'polypeptide(L)'
;MAMSLFCYSSKSSPELQKIIDLIENQHQETFKIKFLFSKAQDVDPIQKETVQEYGFSANSFFLIDYNDNPAIGLSPTVVDLIKKSLGADGVLVLFENEELR
;
A
#
# COMPACT_ATOMS: atom_id res chain seq x y z
N MET A 1 9.26 16.60 -3.79
CA MET A 1 7.83 16.25 -3.64
C MET A 1 7.83 14.83 -3.13
N ALA A 2 7.28 14.59 -1.94
CA ALA A 2 7.16 13.24 -1.41
C ALA A 2 5.90 12.64 -2.03
N MET A 3 6.07 11.68 -2.92
CA MET A 3 4.96 10.89 -3.44
C MET A 3 4.71 9.76 -2.45
N SER A 4 3.46 9.32 -2.35
CA SER A 4 3.07 8.23 -1.46
C SER A 4 1.99 7.37 -2.13
N LEU A 5 2.12 6.05 -2.00
CA LEU A 5 1.06 5.11 -2.33
C LEU A 5 0.18 4.89 -1.12
N PHE A 6 -1.13 5.06 -1.29
CA PHE A 6 -2.15 4.72 -0.32
C PHE A 6 -2.62 3.31 -0.60
N CYS A 7 -2.31 2.38 0.30
CA CYS A 7 -2.66 0.98 0.16
C CYS A 7 -3.72 0.60 1.19
N TYR A 8 -4.92 0.29 0.71
CA TYR A 8 -6.08 -0.06 1.51
C TYR A 8 -6.34 -1.56 1.39
N SER A 9 -6.58 -2.24 2.51
CA SER A 9 -6.89 -3.67 2.53
C SER A 9 -8.16 -3.97 3.31
N SER A 10 -8.87 -5.00 2.86
CA SER A 10 -10.00 -5.58 3.60
C SER A 10 -9.56 -6.39 4.83
N LYS A 11 -8.26 -6.68 4.98
CA LYS A 11 -7.69 -7.35 6.15
C LYS A 11 -7.69 -6.45 7.38
N SER A 12 -7.60 -7.07 8.55
CA SER A 12 -7.39 -6.35 9.82
C SER A 12 -5.97 -5.75 9.89
N SER A 13 -5.80 -4.63 10.60
CA SER A 13 -4.49 -3.99 10.83
C SER A 13 -3.40 -4.98 11.30
N PRO A 14 -3.63 -5.88 12.28
CA PRO A 14 -2.60 -6.84 12.71
C PRO A 14 -2.24 -7.89 11.65
N GLU A 15 -3.18 -8.29 10.79
CA GLU A 15 -2.86 -9.19 9.67
C GLU A 15 -2.08 -8.47 8.58
N LEU A 16 -2.49 -7.24 8.26
CA LEU A 16 -1.80 -6.41 7.29
C LEU A 16 -0.36 -6.13 7.72
N GLN A 17 -0.13 -5.81 8.99
CA GLN A 17 1.22 -5.59 9.52
C GLN A 17 2.12 -6.80 9.33
N LYS A 18 1.62 -8.03 9.58
CA LYS A 18 2.40 -9.26 9.34
C LYS A 18 2.80 -9.42 7.88
N ILE A 19 1.94 -9.01 6.95
CA ILE A 19 2.22 -9.07 5.51
C ILE A 19 3.26 -8.01 5.13
N ILE A 20 3.14 -6.79 5.66
CA ILE A 20 4.13 -5.72 5.46
C ILE A 20 5.50 -6.18 5.95
N ASP A 21 5.60 -6.67 7.19
CA ASP A 21 6.84 -7.21 7.75
C ASP A 21 7.42 -8.34 6.88
N LEU A 22 6.57 -9.20 6.31
CA LEU A 22 7.01 -10.27 5.42
C LEU A 22 7.56 -9.74 4.08
N ILE A 23 6.87 -8.77 3.47
CA ILE A 23 7.31 -8.12 2.22
C ILE A 23 8.64 -7.39 2.45
N GLU A 24 8.74 -6.62 3.54
CA GLU A 24 9.95 -5.90 3.91
C GLU A 24 11.12 -6.86 4.12
N ASN A 25 10.88 -8.01 4.77
CA ASN A 25 11.92 -9.04 4.97
C ASN A 25 12.30 -9.76 3.66
N GLN A 26 11.35 -10.07 2.79
CA GLN A 26 11.61 -10.76 1.53
C GLN A 26 12.34 -9.89 0.50
N HIS A 27 12.17 -8.56 0.57
CA HIS A 27 12.73 -7.64 -0.41
C HIS A 27 13.60 -6.54 0.21
N GLN A 28 14.27 -6.84 1.34
CA GLN A 28 15.08 -5.87 2.10
C GLN A 28 16.07 -5.06 1.22
N GLU A 29 16.76 -5.69 0.28
CA GLU A 29 17.75 -5.01 -0.57
C GLU A 29 17.12 -3.99 -1.53
N THR A 30 15.92 -4.27 -2.03
CA THR A 30 15.25 -3.39 -3.01
C THR A 30 14.40 -2.32 -2.34
N PHE A 31 13.77 -2.65 -1.21
CA PHE A 31 12.80 -1.76 -0.57
C PHE A 31 13.44 -0.80 0.43
N LYS A 32 14.34 -1.24 1.33
CA LYS A 32 14.86 -0.35 2.39
C LYS A 32 15.55 0.92 1.88
N ILE A 33 16.05 0.90 0.64
CA ILE A 33 16.75 2.04 0.05
C ILE A 33 15.78 2.95 -0.71
N LYS A 34 14.73 2.38 -1.32
CA LYS A 34 13.88 3.07 -2.31
C LYS A 34 12.47 3.38 -1.81
N PHE A 35 11.97 2.64 -0.83
CA PHE A 35 10.59 2.70 -0.35
C PHE A 35 10.56 2.62 1.18
N LEU A 36 9.66 3.37 1.79
CA LEU A 36 9.41 3.34 3.22
C LEU A 36 7.97 2.90 3.45
N PHE A 37 7.78 1.75 4.09
CA PHE A 37 6.47 1.30 4.49
C PHE A 37 6.08 1.91 5.83
N SER A 38 4.94 2.57 5.85
CA SER A 38 4.29 2.95 7.10
C SER A 38 3.68 1.73 7.79
N LYS A 39 3.46 1.85 9.09
CA LYS A 39 2.76 0.81 9.86
C LYS A 39 1.33 0.66 9.37
N ALA A 40 0.81 -0.56 9.46
CA ALA A 40 -0.61 -0.80 9.24
C ALA A 40 -1.43 -0.05 10.31
N GLN A 41 -2.48 0.62 9.86
CA GLN A 41 -3.42 1.36 10.69
C GLN A 41 -4.85 0.97 10.31
N ASP A 42 -5.78 1.12 11.23
CA ASP A 42 -7.19 0.97 10.92
C ASP A 42 -7.67 2.14 10.05
N VAL A 43 -8.57 1.87 9.12
CA VAL A 43 -9.08 2.89 8.19
C VAL A 43 -10.00 3.85 8.94
N ASP A 44 -9.69 5.15 8.85
CA ASP A 44 -10.54 6.19 9.40
C ASP A 44 -11.88 6.31 8.63
N PRO A 45 -12.96 6.82 9.24
CA PRO A 45 -14.26 6.94 8.59
C PRO A 45 -14.22 7.67 7.25
N ILE A 46 -13.44 8.74 7.15
CA ILE A 46 -13.28 9.53 5.91
C ILE A 46 -12.63 8.69 4.81
N GLN A 47 -11.55 7.98 5.14
CA GLN A 47 -10.86 7.11 4.19
C GLN A 47 -11.77 5.94 3.75
N LYS A 48 -12.60 5.45 4.67
CA LYS A 48 -13.58 4.39 4.39
C LYS A 48 -14.61 4.84 3.36
N GLU A 49 -15.09 6.09 3.45
CA GLU A 49 -15.96 6.67 2.42
C GLU A 49 -15.23 6.77 1.09
N THR A 50 -13.99 7.27 1.07
CA THR A 50 -13.19 7.38 -0.16
C THR A 50 -13.05 6.03 -0.88
N VAL A 51 -12.64 4.97 -0.17
CA VAL A 51 -12.48 3.63 -0.81
C VAL A 51 -13.81 3.01 -1.25
N GLN A 52 -14.92 3.37 -0.60
CA GLN A 52 -16.25 2.93 -1.01
C GLN A 52 -16.69 3.57 -2.32
N GLU A 53 -16.26 4.79 -2.64
CA GLU A 53 -16.49 5.41 -3.95
C GLU A 53 -15.83 4.60 -5.08
N TYR A 54 -14.73 3.90 -4.78
CA TYR A 54 -14.06 2.96 -5.68
C TYR A 54 -14.64 1.53 -5.62
N GLY A 55 -15.74 1.32 -4.90
CA GLY A 55 -16.38 0.01 -4.73
C GLY A 55 -15.61 -0.96 -3.84
N PHE A 56 -14.64 -0.47 -3.05
CA PHE A 56 -13.80 -1.29 -2.18
C PHE A 56 -14.17 -1.10 -0.69
N SER A 57 -14.10 -2.17 0.10
CA SER A 57 -14.32 -2.11 1.55
C SER A 57 -13.01 -2.39 2.28
N ALA A 58 -12.36 -1.33 2.74
CA ALA A 58 -11.14 -1.42 3.53
C ALA A 58 -11.42 -1.43 5.04
N ASN A 59 -10.64 -2.23 5.75
CA ASN A 59 -10.60 -2.28 7.21
C ASN A 59 -9.30 -1.70 7.74
N SER A 60 -8.21 -1.86 7.00
CA SER A 60 -6.90 -1.30 7.34
C SER A 60 -6.23 -0.64 6.14
N PHE A 61 -5.28 0.25 6.41
CA PHE A 61 -4.47 0.91 5.40
C PHE A 61 -3.02 1.03 5.85
N PHE A 62 -2.16 1.26 4.87
CA PHE A 62 -0.77 1.65 5.08
C PHE A 62 -0.33 2.54 3.93
N LEU A 63 0.75 3.29 4.17
CA LEU A 63 1.36 4.16 3.20
C LEU A 63 2.70 3.60 2.75
N ILE A 64 3.07 3.89 1.51
CA ILE A 64 4.41 3.62 1.00
C ILE A 64 4.96 4.93 0.46
N ASP A 65 5.94 5.48 1.16
CA ASP A 65 6.62 6.68 0.75
C ASP A 65 7.82 6.32 -0.13
N TYR A 66 8.01 7.08 -1.20
CA TYR A 66 9.16 6.91 -2.08
C TYR A 66 10.34 7.66 -1.47
N ASN A 67 11.37 6.92 -1.06
CA ASN A 67 12.58 7.51 -0.49
C ASN A 67 13.47 8.11 -1.58
N ASP A 68 13.38 7.61 -2.82
CA ASP A 68 14.23 8.02 -3.93
C ASP A 68 13.39 8.31 -5.19
N ASN A 69 13.66 9.43 -5.86
CA ASN A 69 12.89 9.89 -7.02
C ASN A 69 12.79 8.88 -8.19
N PRO A 70 13.84 8.13 -8.58
CA PRO A 70 13.70 7.09 -9.61
C PRO A 70 12.88 5.86 -9.18
N ALA A 71 12.54 5.73 -7.89
CA ALA A 71 11.67 4.65 -7.42
C ALA A 71 10.21 4.80 -7.90
N ILE A 72 9.81 5.99 -8.35
CA ILE A 72 8.49 6.24 -8.94
C ILE A 72 8.26 5.35 -10.17
N GLY A 73 9.31 5.08 -10.96
CA GLY A 73 9.21 4.16 -12.11
C GLY A 73 8.95 2.70 -11.74
N LEU A 74 9.14 2.34 -10.47
CA LEU A 74 8.91 0.99 -9.93
C LEU A 74 7.54 0.85 -9.24
N SER A 75 6.71 1.89 -9.23
CA SER A 75 5.34 1.86 -8.67
C SER A 75 4.51 0.68 -9.18
N PRO A 76 4.46 0.38 -10.50
CA PRO A 76 3.66 -0.74 -11.01
C PRO A 76 4.15 -2.08 -10.44
N THR A 77 5.47 -2.24 -10.30
CA THR A 77 6.08 -3.45 -9.74
C THR A 77 5.74 -3.63 -8.27
N VAL A 78 5.75 -2.55 -7.49
CA VAL A 78 5.37 -2.59 -6.07
C VAL A 78 3.89 -2.88 -5.92
N VAL A 79 3.03 -2.26 -6.73
CA VAL A 79 1.59 -2.53 -6.74
C VAL A 79 1.30 -3.99 -7.07
N ASP A 80 1.95 -4.55 -8.10
CA ASP A 80 1.79 -5.96 -8.47
C ASP A 80 2.24 -6.90 -7.33
N LEU A 81 3.35 -6.56 -6.66
CA LEU A 81 3.87 -7.31 -5.54
C LEU A 81 2.89 -7.32 -4.36
N ILE A 82 2.34 -6.16 -4.01
CA ILE A 82 1.35 -6.02 -2.94
C ILE A 82 0.07 -6.78 -3.28
N LYS A 83 -0.43 -6.63 -4.51
CA LYS A 83 -1.59 -7.39 -4.99
C LYS A 83 -1.35 -8.89 -4.95
N LYS A 84 -0.15 -9.38 -5.26
CA LYS A 84 0.21 -10.80 -5.13
C LYS A 84 0.24 -11.27 -3.67
N SER A 85 0.78 -10.46 -2.77
CA SER A 85 0.90 -10.81 -1.35
C SER A 85 -0.43 -10.74 -0.58
N LEU A 86 -1.29 -9.77 -0.91
CA LEU A 86 -2.58 -9.53 -0.25
C LEU A 86 -3.76 -10.23 -0.94
N GLY A 87 -3.57 -10.68 -2.17
CA GLY A 87 -4.62 -11.15 -3.07
C GLY A 87 -5.15 -10.00 -3.93
N ALA A 88 -5.30 -10.24 -5.23
CA ALA A 88 -5.62 -9.19 -6.21
C ALA A 88 -6.94 -8.44 -5.94
N ASP A 89 -7.87 -9.07 -5.24
CA ASP A 89 -9.19 -8.53 -4.87
C ASP A 89 -9.21 -7.99 -3.41
N GLY A 90 -8.14 -8.20 -2.64
CA GLY A 90 -8.05 -7.87 -1.22
C GLY A 90 -7.36 -6.54 -0.91
N VAL A 91 -6.94 -5.80 -1.95
CA VAL A 91 -6.21 -4.54 -1.79
C VAL A 91 -6.56 -3.54 -2.89
N LEU A 92 -6.84 -2.31 -2.49
CA LEU A 92 -6.94 -1.14 -3.35
C LEU A 92 -5.69 -0.29 -3.15
N VAL A 93 -5.02 0.08 -4.25
CA VAL A 93 -3.83 0.93 -4.20
C VAL A 93 -4.08 2.19 -5.01
N LEU A 94 -3.96 3.35 -4.37
CA LEU A 94 -4.09 4.66 -4.97
C LEU A 94 -2.73 5.38 -4.92
N PHE A 95 -2.38 6.12 -5.96
CA PHE A 95 -1.19 6.97 -5.99
C PHE A 95 -1.62 8.42 -5.83
N GLU A 96 -1.16 9.09 -4.77
CA GLU A 96 -1.62 10.45 -4.45
C GLU A 96 -3.17 10.61 -4.42
N ASN A 97 -3.89 9.57 -3.99
CA ASN A 97 -5.36 9.44 -4.03
C ASN A 97 -6.02 9.39 -5.43
N GLU A 98 -5.24 9.19 -6.48
CA GLU A 98 -5.72 8.90 -7.83
C GLU A 98 -5.47 7.42 -8.18
N GLU A 99 -6.36 6.80 -8.95
CA GLU A 99 -6.14 5.46 -9.46
C GLU A 99 -4.98 5.45 -10.47
N LEU A 100 -4.01 4.56 -10.26
CA LEU A 100 -2.99 4.24 -11.25
C LEU A 100 -3.67 3.50 -12.42
N ARG A 101 -4.03 4.26 -13.46
CA ARG A 101 -4.74 3.78 -14.64
C ARG A 101 -3.79 3.30 -15.73
#